data_AF-I2H7H2-F1
#
_entry.id   AF-I2H7H2-F1
#
_cell.length_a   1.000
_cell.length_b   1.000
_cell.length_c   1.000
_cell.angle_alpha   90.00
_cell.angle_beta   90.00
_cell.angle_gamma   90.00
#
_symmetry.space_group_name_H-M   'P 1'
#
loop_
_entity.id
_entity.type
_entity.pdbx_description
1 polymer ?
#
loop_
_entity_poly.entity_id
_entity_poly.type
_entity_poly.pdbx_seq_one_letter_code
_entity_poly.pdbx_strand_id
1 'polypeptide(L)'
;MKLEKKNADDNPEEELYGIQKERNIRQVQFGLGKKFLTWYGSNVYFNKSTRLLGYINMPKSPGKKGKIQSPVGQYWLDTLYICEYCFKYTDQLKELESHISHCLYAKKAPGRIMYKSPDITIRRVKGWKHELYCQCLCLFTKLFLDNKSMYFKLPHYEFYIIYKTGSTKPMGYFSKDILSYARYNLACILTFPPYQRQHVGTYLMEFSYKLSKLEGIASGPETPLSPFGLISYINYWSRIIAMELLEGELMGYNYVTLEMISKVTGFRISDIITTFKQLDCLDENDNILLNKLKMWAKGKSKHLKGYYLDNEYFLADA
;
A
#
# COMPACT_ATOMS: atom_id res chain seq x y z
N MET A 1 -8.44 30.09 44.23
CA MET A 1 -8.32 29.96 42.76
C MET A 1 -7.68 28.59 42.48
N LYS A 2 -8.51 27.55 42.30
CA LYS A 2 -8.03 26.18 42.09
C LYS A 2 -7.63 26.04 40.62
N LEU A 3 -6.34 25.79 40.36
CA LEU A 3 -5.87 25.36 39.05
C LEU A 3 -6.42 23.97 38.75
N GLU A 4 -7.27 23.89 37.72
CA GLU A 4 -7.70 22.63 37.12
C GLU A 4 -6.48 21.93 36.50
N LYS A 5 -6.24 20.68 36.92
CA LYS A 5 -5.32 19.78 36.25
C LYS A 5 -5.93 19.43 34.89
N LYS A 6 -5.36 19.98 33.81
CA LYS A 6 -5.59 19.45 32.45
C LYS A 6 -5.13 17.99 32.42
N ASN A 7 -6.04 17.09 32.04
CA ASN A 7 -5.71 15.70 31.73
C ASN A 7 -4.70 15.67 30.58
N ALA A 8 -3.67 14.84 30.71
CA ALA A 8 -2.56 14.70 29.77
C ALA A 8 -2.88 13.82 28.54
N ASP A 9 -4.16 13.68 28.18
CA ASP A 9 -4.64 12.66 27.21
C ASP A 9 -5.19 13.25 25.89
N ASP A 10 -5.23 14.57 25.72
CA ASP A 10 -5.66 15.19 24.46
C ASP A 10 -4.44 15.39 23.54
N ASN A 11 -3.99 14.31 22.91
CA ASN A 11 -3.05 14.41 21.78
C ASN A 11 -3.83 14.57 20.46
N PRO A 12 -3.84 15.76 19.82
CA PRO A 12 -4.62 16.02 18.60
C PRO A 12 -4.25 15.11 17.41
N GLU A 13 -3.05 14.51 17.41
CA GLU A 13 -2.65 13.52 16.40
C GLU A 13 -3.39 12.17 16.53
N GLU A 14 -3.73 11.76 17.76
CA GLU A 14 -4.56 10.58 18.00
C GLU A 14 -5.99 10.80 17.49
N GLU A 15 -6.45 12.06 17.52
CA GLU A 15 -7.78 12.47 17.09
C GLU A 15 -7.93 12.55 15.57
N LEU A 16 -6.94 13.09 14.85
CA LEU A 16 -7.04 13.31 13.40
C LEU A 16 -6.69 12.07 12.57
N TYR A 17 -5.72 11.27 13.02
CA TYR A 17 -5.18 10.15 12.24
C TYR A 17 -5.44 8.78 12.86
N GLY A 18 -6.05 8.72 14.06
CA GLY A 18 -6.39 7.47 14.73
C GLY A 18 -5.16 6.63 15.09
N ILE A 19 -4.00 7.28 15.26
CA ILE A 19 -2.75 6.65 15.65
C ILE A 19 -2.86 6.24 17.12
N GLN A 20 -2.42 5.04 17.43
CA GLN A 20 -2.30 4.56 18.80
C GLN A 20 -0.92 3.93 18.95
N LYS A 21 -0.21 4.31 20.02
CA LYS A 21 1.18 3.88 20.27
C LYS A 21 1.30 2.37 20.42
N GLU A 22 0.30 1.75 21.04
CA GLU A 22 0.23 0.30 21.24
C GLU A 22 -0.84 -0.35 20.36
N ARG A 23 -0.62 -1.61 20.01
CA ARG A 23 -1.61 -2.41 19.29
C ARG A 23 -2.82 -2.68 20.18
N ASN A 24 -3.98 -2.17 19.76
CA ASN A 24 -5.26 -2.34 20.46
C ASN A 24 -6.14 -3.47 19.88
N ILE A 25 -5.87 -3.91 18.65
CA ILE A 25 -6.43 -5.12 18.04
C ILE A 25 -5.32 -6.16 17.98
N ARG A 26 -5.51 -7.36 18.57
CA ARG A 26 -4.45 -8.38 18.56
C ARG A 26 -4.25 -8.98 17.18
N GLN A 27 -5.30 -9.50 16.56
CA GLN A 27 -5.19 -10.19 15.28
C GLN A 27 -6.35 -9.91 14.34
N VAL A 28 -6.12 -10.19 13.06
CA VAL A 28 -7.12 -10.17 12.01
C VAL A 28 -7.41 -11.59 11.57
N GLN A 29 -8.69 -11.94 11.48
CA GLN A 29 -9.18 -13.07 10.68
C GLN A 29 -9.57 -12.53 9.29
N PHE A 30 -8.77 -12.83 8.26
CA PHE A 30 -8.97 -12.36 6.89
C PHE A 30 -9.58 -13.47 6.03
N GLY A 31 -10.87 -13.33 5.70
CA GLY A 31 -11.67 -14.42 5.16
C GLY A 31 -11.87 -15.54 6.20
N LEU A 32 -12.16 -16.76 5.77
CA LEU A 32 -12.34 -17.90 6.70
C LEU A 32 -11.03 -18.66 6.98
N GLY A 33 -10.00 -18.48 6.16
CA GLY A 33 -8.82 -19.35 6.16
C GLY A 33 -7.51 -18.70 6.62
N LYS A 34 -7.47 -17.42 7.00
CA LYS A 34 -6.20 -16.72 7.28
C LYS A 34 -6.31 -15.91 8.57
N LYS A 35 -5.38 -16.13 9.51
CA LYS A 35 -5.22 -15.30 10.72
C LYS A 35 -3.80 -14.76 10.81
N PHE A 36 -3.66 -13.50 11.17
CA PHE A 36 -2.34 -12.88 11.38
C PHE A 36 -2.43 -11.69 12.34
N LEU A 37 -1.30 -11.39 12.98
CA LEU A 37 -1.17 -10.27 13.91
C LEU A 37 -1.24 -8.93 13.17
N THR A 38 -1.88 -7.94 13.79
CA THR A 38 -1.74 -6.53 13.39
C THR A 38 -0.32 -6.05 13.64
N TRP A 39 0.10 -4.97 13.00
CA TRP A 39 1.42 -4.36 13.23
C TRP A 39 1.32 -3.09 14.05
N TYR A 40 0.24 -2.33 13.86
CA TYR A 40 0.05 -1.01 14.47
C TYR A 40 -1.29 -0.89 15.21
N GLY A 41 -1.33 0.01 16.18
CA GLY A 41 -2.55 0.44 16.84
C GLY A 41 -3.42 1.31 15.95
N SER A 42 -4.74 1.21 16.16
CA SER A 42 -5.71 1.93 15.34
C SER A 42 -6.99 2.26 16.12
N ASN A 43 -7.16 3.54 16.47
CA ASN A 43 -8.34 4.04 17.18
C ASN A 43 -9.57 4.20 16.27
N VAL A 44 -9.35 4.31 14.95
CA VAL A 44 -10.38 4.61 13.94
C VAL A 44 -11.53 3.60 13.90
N TYR A 45 -11.30 2.38 14.40
CA TYR A 45 -12.32 1.33 14.44
C TYR A 45 -13.31 1.46 15.59
N PHE A 46 -12.98 2.24 16.61
CA PHE A 46 -13.66 2.19 17.90
C PHE A 46 -14.39 3.49 18.21
N ASN A 47 -15.52 3.35 18.89
CA ASN A 47 -16.16 4.48 19.54
C ASN A 47 -15.28 4.97 20.69
N LYS A 48 -15.03 6.29 20.75
CA LYS A 48 -14.13 6.92 21.74
C LYS A 48 -14.50 6.57 23.19
N SER A 49 -15.79 6.53 23.52
CA SER A 49 -16.25 6.36 24.90
C SER A 49 -16.37 4.89 25.31
N THR A 50 -16.88 4.05 24.42
CA THR A 50 -17.18 2.65 24.77
C THR A 50 -16.07 1.67 24.42
N ARG A 51 -15.11 2.09 23.57
CA ARG A 51 -14.10 1.22 22.94
C ARG A 51 -14.70 0.01 22.21
N LEU A 52 -16.00 0.08 21.88
CA LEU A 52 -16.68 -0.89 21.04
C LEU A 52 -16.49 -0.52 19.58
N LEU A 53 -16.53 -1.52 18.70
CA LEU A 53 -16.43 -1.33 17.26
C LEU A 53 -17.52 -0.36 16.76
N GLY A 54 -17.10 0.76 16.16
CA GLY A 54 -17.95 1.92 15.88
C GLY A 54 -18.99 1.75 14.76
N TYR A 55 -19.01 0.60 14.06
CA TYR A 55 -20.00 0.33 13.00
C TYR A 55 -21.39 -0.03 13.55
N ILE A 56 -21.51 -0.31 14.85
CA ILE A 56 -22.79 -0.63 15.51
C ILE A 56 -23.61 0.66 15.67
N ASN A 57 -24.17 1.16 14.57
CA ASN A 57 -25.22 2.19 14.53
C ASN A 57 -26.18 1.90 13.36
N MET A 58 -26.88 0.77 13.47
CA MET A 58 -28.27 0.66 13.06
C MET A 58 -29.06 0.48 14.34
N PRO A 59 -30.28 1.04 14.50
CA PRO A 59 -31.05 0.90 15.73
C PRO A 59 -31.37 -0.58 15.93
N LYS A 60 -30.54 -1.27 16.72
CA LYS A 60 -30.97 -2.47 17.41
C LYS A 60 -32.13 -2.01 18.29
N SER A 61 -33.25 -2.70 18.20
CA SER A 61 -34.47 -2.46 18.98
C SER A 61 -34.13 -1.95 20.39
N PRO A 62 -34.88 -0.95 20.90
CA PRO A 62 -34.57 -0.31 22.18
C PRO A 62 -34.55 -1.37 23.28
N GLY A 63 -33.35 -1.75 23.76
CA GLY A 63 -33.21 -2.78 24.78
C GLY A 63 -31.86 -3.50 24.85
N LYS A 64 -31.08 -3.58 23.77
CA LYS A 64 -29.74 -4.21 23.84
C LYS A 64 -28.64 -3.17 24.03
N LYS A 65 -28.41 -2.75 25.28
CA LYS A 65 -27.14 -2.14 25.68
C LYS A 65 -26.03 -3.14 25.34
N GLY A 66 -25.22 -2.86 24.33
CA GLY A 66 -24.00 -3.64 24.08
C GLY A 66 -23.18 -3.67 25.36
N LYS A 67 -22.86 -4.85 25.88
CA LYS A 67 -21.95 -4.96 27.02
C LYS A 67 -20.65 -4.27 26.63
N ILE A 68 -20.17 -3.35 27.46
CA ILE A 68 -18.80 -2.83 27.36
C ILE A 68 -17.89 -4.04 27.41
N GLN A 69 -17.17 -4.33 26.33
CA GLN A 69 -16.17 -5.39 26.34
C GLN A 69 -15.06 -4.91 27.27
N SER A 70 -14.94 -5.57 28.42
CA SER A 70 -13.73 -5.49 29.22
C SER A 70 -12.53 -5.87 28.33
N PRO A 71 -11.39 -5.16 28.41
CA PRO A 71 -10.20 -5.51 27.64
C PRO A 71 -9.90 -7.00 27.73
N VAL A 72 -9.61 -7.64 26.60
CA VAL A 72 -9.13 -9.02 26.57
C VAL A 72 -7.61 -8.97 26.77
N GLY A 73 -7.19 -8.99 28.03
CA GLY A 73 -5.79 -8.74 28.40
C GLY A 73 -5.37 -7.30 28.07
N GLN A 74 -4.29 -7.12 27.32
CA GLN A 74 -3.80 -5.81 26.87
C GLN A 74 -4.60 -5.23 25.69
N TYR A 75 -5.41 -6.04 25.00
CA TYR A 75 -6.09 -5.64 23.76
C TYR A 75 -7.54 -5.23 24.00
N TRP A 76 -8.02 -4.24 23.24
CA TRP A 76 -9.43 -3.85 23.24
C TRP A 76 -10.29 -4.84 22.46
N LEU A 77 -9.71 -5.43 21.42
CA LEU A 77 -10.34 -6.48 20.62
C LEU A 77 -9.31 -7.58 20.32
N ASP A 78 -9.61 -8.82 20.68
CA ASP A 78 -8.72 -9.94 20.34
C ASP A 78 -8.70 -10.18 18.82
N THR A 79 -9.86 -10.36 18.20
CA THR A 79 -9.93 -10.69 16.78
C THR A 79 -10.88 -9.75 16.04
N LEU A 80 -10.35 -9.07 15.03
CA LEU A 80 -11.15 -8.36 14.02
C LEU A 80 -11.39 -9.28 12.82
N TYR A 81 -12.65 -9.56 12.51
CA TYR A 81 -13.06 -10.41 11.40
C TYR A 81 -13.26 -9.56 10.16
N ILE A 82 -12.55 -9.86 9.08
CA ILE A 82 -12.51 -9.03 7.86
C ILE A 82 -12.80 -9.90 6.64
N CYS A 83 -13.74 -9.47 5.81
CA CYS A 83 -14.04 -10.11 4.54
C CYS A 83 -12.85 -9.98 3.57
N GLU A 84 -12.32 -11.11 3.08
CA GLU A 84 -11.16 -11.09 2.18
C GLU A 84 -11.44 -10.51 0.79
N TYR A 85 -12.71 -10.29 0.43
CA TYR A 85 -13.09 -9.75 -0.87
C TYR A 85 -13.39 -8.26 -0.85
N CYS A 86 -13.93 -7.73 0.25
CA CYS A 86 -14.44 -6.35 0.31
C CYS A 86 -13.97 -5.54 1.52
N PHE A 87 -13.17 -6.15 2.40
CA PHE A 87 -12.60 -5.55 3.61
C PHE A 87 -13.62 -5.09 4.67
N LYS A 88 -14.92 -5.35 4.48
CA LYS A 88 -15.91 -5.15 5.54
C LYS A 88 -15.53 -5.97 6.77
N TYR A 89 -15.74 -5.39 7.94
CA TYR A 89 -15.24 -5.90 9.19
C TYR A 89 -16.33 -6.01 10.25
N THR A 90 -16.16 -6.93 11.20
CA THR A 90 -17.05 -7.19 12.33
C THR A 90 -16.23 -7.78 13.49
N ASP A 91 -16.76 -7.74 14.70
CA ASP A 91 -16.21 -8.41 15.89
C ASP A 91 -16.80 -9.81 16.11
N GLN A 92 -17.68 -10.29 15.21
CA GLN A 92 -18.37 -11.57 15.33
C GLN A 92 -18.13 -12.49 14.12
N LEU A 93 -17.63 -13.70 14.36
CA LEU A 93 -17.39 -14.70 13.31
C LEU A 93 -18.63 -15.03 12.48
N LYS A 94 -19.79 -15.22 13.14
CA LYS A 94 -21.06 -15.55 12.46
C LYS A 94 -21.51 -14.49 11.45
N GLU A 95 -21.25 -13.21 11.77
CA GLU A 95 -21.54 -12.10 10.84
C GLU A 95 -20.63 -12.17 9.61
N LEU A 96 -19.35 -12.51 9.79
CA LEU A 96 -18.41 -12.71 8.67
C LEU A 96 -18.82 -13.89 7.79
N GLU A 97 -19.17 -15.03 8.37
CA GLU A 97 -19.62 -16.23 7.64
C GLU A 97 -20.85 -15.93 6.78
N SER A 98 -21.86 -15.30 7.38
CA SER A 98 -23.07 -14.86 6.67
C SER A 98 -22.78 -13.82 5.59
N HIS A 99 -21.84 -12.90 5.84
CA HIS A 99 -21.43 -11.90 4.85
C HIS A 99 -20.74 -12.52 3.64
N ILE A 100 -19.80 -13.46 3.85
CA ILE A 100 -18.99 -14.05 2.77
C ILE A 100 -19.87 -14.78 1.75
N SER A 101 -20.90 -15.52 2.19
CA SER A 101 -21.82 -16.23 1.29
C SER A 101 -22.63 -15.30 0.39
N HIS A 102 -22.82 -14.04 0.79
CA HIS A 102 -23.58 -13.02 0.05
C HIS A 102 -22.71 -11.89 -0.52
N CYS A 103 -21.38 -11.97 -0.39
CA CYS A 103 -20.50 -10.89 -0.78
C CYS A 103 -20.46 -10.73 -2.30
N LEU A 104 -20.96 -9.60 -2.82
CA LEU A 104 -20.96 -9.30 -4.26
C LEU A 104 -19.53 -9.33 -4.85
N TYR A 105 -18.54 -8.88 -4.08
CA TYR A 105 -17.15 -8.85 -4.51
C TYR A 105 -16.48 -10.22 -4.58
N ALA A 106 -17.04 -11.24 -3.91
CA ALA A 106 -16.61 -12.63 -4.10
C ALA A 106 -16.91 -13.12 -5.52
N LYS A 107 -18.02 -12.65 -6.11
CA LYS A 107 -18.43 -12.98 -7.48
C LYS A 107 -17.72 -12.13 -8.53
N LYS A 108 -17.47 -10.84 -8.24
CA LYS A 108 -16.87 -9.91 -9.21
C LYS A 108 -16.02 -8.84 -8.53
N ALA A 109 -14.72 -8.83 -8.83
CA ALA A 109 -13.80 -7.81 -8.35
C ALA A 109 -14.15 -6.40 -8.87
N PRO A 110 -13.97 -5.33 -8.06
CA PRO A 110 -14.29 -3.95 -8.43
C PRO A 110 -13.38 -3.39 -9.52
N GLY A 111 -13.78 -2.24 -10.08
CA GLY A 111 -12.93 -1.47 -10.98
C GLY A 111 -12.74 -2.06 -12.36
N ARG A 112 -11.93 -1.36 -13.17
CA ARG A 112 -11.61 -1.73 -14.55
C ARG A 112 -10.26 -2.45 -14.60
N ILE A 113 -10.15 -3.51 -15.40
CA ILE A 113 -8.87 -4.20 -15.63
C ILE A 113 -7.96 -3.26 -16.43
N MET A 114 -6.74 -3.04 -15.93
CA MET A 114 -5.70 -2.24 -16.60
C MET A 114 -4.50 -3.09 -17.02
N TYR A 115 -4.33 -4.27 -16.42
CA TYR A 115 -3.31 -5.25 -16.77
C TYR A 115 -3.88 -6.64 -16.59
N LYS A 116 -3.60 -7.55 -17.53
CA LYS A 116 -4.02 -8.95 -17.43
C LYS A 116 -3.04 -9.89 -18.12
N SER A 117 -2.16 -10.50 -17.34
CA SER A 117 -1.31 -11.62 -17.77
C SER A 117 -1.91 -12.96 -17.35
N PRO A 118 -1.32 -14.11 -17.75
CA PRO A 118 -1.72 -15.42 -17.26
C PRO A 118 -1.66 -15.55 -15.72
N ASP A 119 -0.74 -14.84 -15.07
CA ASP A 119 -0.50 -14.97 -13.63
C ASP A 119 -1.25 -13.93 -12.78
N ILE A 120 -1.27 -12.67 -13.22
CA ILE A 120 -1.79 -11.55 -12.43
C ILE A 120 -2.70 -10.62 -13.21
N THR A 121 -3.64 -10.02 -12.49
CA THR A 121 -4.55 -8.99 -13.00
C THR A 121 -4.45 -7.77 -12.10
N ILE A 122 -4.28 -6.57 -12.67
CA ILE A 122 -4.33 -5.30 -11.93
C ILE A 122 -5.56 -4.53 -12.38
N ARG A 123 -6.34 -4.04 -11.40
CA ARG A 123 -7.59 -3.32 -11.63
C ARG A 123 -7.52 -1.92 -11.03
N ARG A 124 -7.96 -0.93 -11.79
CA ARG A 124 -8.16 0.45 -11.34
C ARG A 124 -9.56 0.61 -10.75
N VAL A 125 -9.61 0.92 -9.47
CA VAL A 125 -10.81 1.17 -8.68
C VAL A 125 -10.84 2.65 -8.31
N LYS A 126 -11.85 3.38 -8.80
CA LYS A 126 -12.03 4.81 -8.50
C LYS A 126 -12.68 4.97 -7.13
N GLY A 127 -12.07 5.75 -6.24
CA GLY A 127 -12.54 5.94 -4.87
C GLY A 127 -13.97 6.49 -4.79
N TRP A 128 -14.32 7.49 -5.60
CA TRP A 128 -15.68 8.04 -5.66
C TRP A 128 -16.76 7.03 -6.14
N LYS A 129 -16.37 6.01 -6.91
CA LYS A 129 -17.31 5.00 -7.44
C LYS A 129 -17.49 3.82 -6.49
N HIS A 130 -16.46 3.50 -5.70
CA HIS A 130 -16.42 2.35 -4.80
C HIS A 130 -16.10 2.79 -3.35
N GLU A 131 -16.74 3.86 -2.89
CA GLU A 131 -16.38 4.57 -1.66
C GLU A 131 -16.24 3.65 -0.45
N LEU A 132 -17.30 2.89 -0.10
CA LEU A 132 -17.27 2.00 1.06
C LEU A 132 -16.18 0.93 0.96
N TYR A 133 -15.95 0.37 -0.23
CA TYR A 133 -14.90 -0.62 -0.45
C TYR A 133 -13.52 -0.01 -0.20
N CYS A 134 -13.27 1.18 -0.74
CA CYS A 134 -12.00 1.89 -0.59
C CYS A 134 -11.79 2.36 0.85
N GLN A 135 -12.83 2.79 1.56
CA GLN A 135 -12.78 3.13 2.98
C GLN A 135 -12.40 1.90 3.82
N CYS A 136 -13.08 0.76 3.62
CA CYS A 136 -12.75 -0.48 4.31
C CYS A 136 -11.31 -0.96 4.00
N LEU A 137 -10.87 -0.86 2.74
CA LEU A 137 -9.48 -1.15 2.36
C LEU A 137 -8.48 -0.23 3.08
N CYS A 138 -8.80 1.06 3.18
CA CYS A 138 -7.96 2.04 3.87
C CYS A 138 -7.86 1.75 5.37
N LEU A 139 -8.97 1.39 6.01
CA LEU A 139 -9.01 0.96 7.40
C LEU A 139 -8.19 -0.31 7.62
N PHE A 140 -8.35 -1.32 6.75
CA PHE A 140 -7.54 -2.54 6.79
C PHE A 140 -6.05 -2.21 6.70
N THR A 141 -5.68 -1.29 5.80
CA THR A 141 -4.30 -0.86 5.61
C THR A 141 -3.71 -0.21 6.87
N LYS A 142 -4.50 0.55 7.64
CA LYS A 142 -4.04 1.22 8.87
C LYS A 142 -3.52 0.26 9.93
N LEU A 143 -3.95 -1.00 9.90
CA LEU A 143 -3.46 -2.04 10.80
C LEU A 143 -2.00 -2.46 10.48
N PHE A 144 -1.50 -2.11 9.28
CA PHE A 144 -0.20 -2.53 8.72
C PHE A 144 0.64 -1.36 8.21
N LEU A 145 0.18 -0.12 8.34
CA LEU A 145 0.93 1.11 8.05
C LEU A 145 0.62 2.15 9.13
N ASP A 146 1.66 2.69 9.76
CA ASP A 146 1.56 3.73 10.80
C ASP A 146 1.11 5.08 10.24
N ASN A 147 1.70 5.50 9.12
CA ASN A 147 1.60 6.86 8.58
C ASN A 147 0.44 7.06 7.60
N LYS A 148 -0.58 6.19 7.62
CA LYS A 148 -1.75 6.40 6.76
C LYS A 148 -2.65 7.47 7.41
N SER A 149 -2.96 8.53 6.68
CA SER A 149 -3.75 9.66 7.19
C SER A 149 -5.14 9.79 6.58
N MET A 150 -5.32 9.32 5.34
CA MET A 150 -6.56 9.50 4.57
C MET A 150 -7.34 8.18 4.43
N TYR A 151 -8.54 8.13 5.04
CA TYR A 151 -9.41 6.94 5.03
C TYR A 151 -10.80 7.19 4.47
N PHE A 152 -11.38 8.37 4.72
CA PHE A 152 -12.82 8.62 4.51
C PHE A 152 -13.12 9.47 3.27
N LYS A 153 -12.34 10.53 3.03
CA LYS A 153 -12.44 11.37 1.82
C LYS A 153 -11.56 10.81 0.70
N LEU A 154 -12.15 9.96 -0.14
CA LEU A 154 -11.44 9.28 -1.23
C LEU A 154 -11.87 9.66 -2.67
N PRO A 155 -12.59 10.78 -2.96
CA PRO A 155 -13.10 11.00 -4.32
C PRO A 155 -11.99 11.21 -5.36
N HIS A 156 -10.83 11.71 -4.93
CA HIS A 156 -9.66 11.98 -5.77
C HIS A 156 -8.61 10.87 -5.77
N TYR A 157 -8.91 9.75 -5.11
CA TYR A 157 -7.99 8.62 -5.07
C TYR A 157 -8.39 7.53 -6.06
N GLU A 158 -7.41 7.07 -6.83
CA GLU A 158 -7.50 5.82 -7.58
C GLU A 158 -6.71 4.74 -6.85
N PHE A 159 -7.27 3.52 -6.83
CA PHE A 159 -6.68 2.35 -6.19
C PHE A 159 -6.38 1.32 -7.27
N TYR A 160 -5.13 0.89 -7.34
CA TYR A 160 -4.64 -0.11 -8.28
C TYR A 160 -4.39 -1.40 -7.53
N ILE A 161 -5.32 -2.34 -7.68
CA ILE A 161 -5.40 -3.56 -6.86
C ILE A 161 -4.98 -4.76 -7.70
N ILE A 162 -4.04 -5.53 -7.18
CA ILE A 162 -3.51 -6.73 -7.84
C ILE A 162 -4.21 -8.00 -7.32
N TYR A 163 -4.46 -8.91 -8.24
CA TYR A 163 -5.11 -10.20 -8.05
C TYR A 163 -4.31 -11.27 -8.77
N LYS A 164 -4.39 -12.53 -8.31
CA LYS A 164 -4.08 -13.66 -9.18
C LYS A 164 -5.11 -13.70 -10.31
N THR A 165 -4.69 -13.93 -11.56
CA THR A 165 -5.62 -14.00 -12.69
C THR A 165 -6.67 -15.10 -12.45
N GLY A 166 -7.93 -14.75 -12.69
CA GLY A 166 -9.09 -15.62 -12.40
C GLY A 166 -9.58 -15.59 -10.95
N SER A 167 -8.86 -14.95 -10.03
CA SER A 167 -9.27 -14.77 -8.64
C SER A 167 -9.97 -13.43 -8.40
N THR A 168 -10.89 -13.41 -7.43
CA THR A 168 -11.47 -12.17 -6.88
C THR A 168 -10.83 -11.75 -5.56
N LYS A 169 -9.84 -12.50 -5.07
CA LYS A 169 -9.12 -12.22 -3.82
C LYS A 169 -7.97 -11.24 -4.08
N PRO A 170 -8.04 -10.00 -3.57
CA PRO A 170 -6.98 -9.02 -3.74
C PRO A 170 -5.74 -9.43 -2.94
N MET A 171 -4.56 -9.19 -3.52
CA MET A 171 -3.26 -9.57 -2.94
C MET A 171 -2.48 -8.37 -2.37
N GLY A 172 -2.80 -7.18 -2.86
CA GLY A 172 -2.19 -5.93 -2.47
C GLY A 172 -2.75 -4.79 -3.32
N TYR A 173 -2.32 -3.58 -3.03
CA TYR A 173 -2.66 -2.42 -3.84
C TYR A 173 -1.64 -1.30 -3.68
N PHE A 174 -1.73 -0.32 -4.58
CA PHE A 174 -1.32 1.04 -4.28
C PHE A 174 -2.45 2.03 -4.55
N SER A 175 -2.43 3.18 -3.88
CA SER A 175 -3.30 4.32 -4.18
C SER A 175 -2.52 5.45 -4.84
N LYS A 176 -3.18 6.20 -5.72
CA LYS A 176 -2.66 7.41 -6.36
C LYS A 176 -3.65 8.55 -6.14
N ASP A 177 -3.16 9.68 -5.64
CA ASP A 177 -3.94 10.93 -5.57
C ASP A 177 -3.85 11.64 -6.93
N ILE A 178 -4.98 11.75 -7.63
CA ILE A 178 -5.04 12.37 -8.95
C ILE A 178 -4.86 13.89 -8.90
N LEU A 179 -5.00 14.50 -7.73
CA LEU A 179 -4.81 15.93 -7.51
C LEU A 179 -3.48 16.26 -6.81
N SER A 180 -2.57 15.28 -6.70
CA SER A 180 -1.26 15.49 -6.09
C SER A 180 -0.51 16.65 -6.75
N TYR A 181 -0.27 17.74 -6.00
CA TYR A 181 0.49 18.89 -6.48
C TYR A 181 1.92 18.48 -6.90
N ALA A 182 2.55 17.62 -6.10
CA ALA A 182 3.87 17.06 -6.39
C ALA A 182 3.86 15.95 -7.46
N ARG A 183 2.67 15.63 -8.02
CA ARG A 183 2.45 14.59 -9.05
C ARG A 183 3.06 13.24 -8.69
N TYR A 184 2.93 12.83 -7.42
CA TYR A 184 3.38 11.51 -6.99
C TYR A 184 2.61 10.43 -7.72
N ASN A 185 3.32 9.38 -8.17
CA ASN A 185 2.69 8.26 -8.86
C ASN A 185 2.06 7.25 -7.91
N LEU A 186 2.35 7.39 -6.61
CA LEU A 186 1.94 6.47 -5.56
C LEU A 186 1.91 7.21 -4.22
N ALA A 187 0.75 7.19 -3.56
CA ALA A 187 0.55 7.75 -2.22
C ALA A 187 0.73 6.69 -1.12
N CYS A 188 0.19 5.49 -1.33
CA CYS A 188 0.27 4.41 -0.36
C CYS A 188 0.39 3.07 -1.08
N ILE A 189 1.17 2.13 -0.55
CA ILE A 189 1.33 0.78 -1.10
C ILE A 189 1.32 -0.23 0.04
N LEU A 190 0.60 -1.33 -0.16
CA LEU A 190 0.61 -2.45 0.76
C LEU A 190 0.48 -3.76 -0.01
N THR A 191 1.44 -4.66 0.18
CA THR A 191 1.23 -6.09 -0.06
C THR A 191 0.58 -6.68 1.17
N PHE A 192 -0.59 -7.32 1.04
CA PHE A 192 -1.29 -7.81 2.22
C PHE A 192 -0.48 -8.94 2.87
N PRO A 193 -0.53 -9.07 4.21
CA PRO A 193 0.36 -9.98 4.94
C PRO A 193 0.43 -11.42 4.39
N PRO A 194 -0.68 -12.06 3.98
CA PRO A 194 -0.63 -13.42 3.44
C PRO A 194 0.06 -13.58 2.08
N TYR A 195 0.29 -12.47 1.36
CA TYR A 195 0.84 -12.47 0.00
C TYR A 195 2.21 -11.79 -0.08
N GLN A 196 2.83 -11.51 1.07
CA GLN A 196 4.19 -11.00 1.13
C GLN A 196 5.18 -12.01 0.56
N ARG A 197 6.33 -11.51 0.10
CA ARG A 197 7.39 -12.31 -0.54
C ARG A 197 6.98 -13.06 -1.82
N GLN A 198 5.84 -12.68 -2.42
CA GLN A 198 5.36 -13.19 -3.72
C GLN A 198 5.51 -12.14 -4.84
N HIS A 199 6.46 -11.22 -4.70
CA HIS A 199 6.75 -10.13 -5.65
C HIS A 199 5.61 -9.13 -5.93
N VAL A 200 4.49 -9.25 -5.22
CA VAL A 200 3.32 -8.36 -5.32
C VAL A 200 3.71 -6.88 -5.24
N GLY A 201 4.53 -6.50 -4.26
CA GLY A 201 5.01 -5.13 -4.09
C GLY A 201 5.81 -4.64 -5.30
N THR A 202 6.69 -5.47 -5.85
CA THR A 202 7.47 -5.16 -7.05
C THR A 202 6.56 -4.93 -8.26
N TYR A 203 5.55 -5.77 -8.48
CA TYR A 203 4.58 -5.57 -9.56
C TYR A 203 3.79 -4.28 -9.42
N LEU A 204 3.40 -3.92 -8.20
CA LEU A 204 2.68 -2.66 -7.94
C LEU A 204 3.56 -1.43 -8.20
N MET A 205 4.84 -1.46 -7.80
CA MET A 205 5.81 -0.41 -8.11
C MET A 205 6.07 -0.30 -9.62
N GLU A 206 6.29 -1.43 -10.30
CA GLU A 206 6.46 -1.47 -11.75
C GLU A 206 5.25 -0.86 -12.47
N PHE A 207 4.04 -1.23 -12.04
CA PHE A 207 2.81 -0.69 -12.61
C PHE A 207 2.69 0.83 -12.39
N SER A 208 3.04 1.36 -11.21
CA SER A 208 2.97 2.80 -10.96
C SER A 208 3.92 3.59 -11.86
N TYR A 209 5.14 3.08 -12.11
CA TYR A 209 6.08 3.69 -13.04
C TYR A 209 5.64 3.59 -14.50
N LYS A 210 5.03 2.48 -14.92
CA LYS A 210 4.45 2.38 -16.27
C LYS A 210 3.33 3.41 -16.49
N LEU A 211 2.48 3.65 -15.48
CA LEU A 211 1.49 4.73 -15.57
C LEU A 211 2.15 6.11 -15.73
N SER A 212 3.21 6.40 -14.96
CA SER A 212 3.95 7.66 -15.10
C SER A 212 4.58 7.84 -16.48
N LYS A 213 5.13 6.76 -17.07
CA LYS A 213 5.65 6.77 -18.43
C LYS A 213 4.57 7.08 -19.46
N LEU A 214 3.37 6.49 -19.32
CA LEU A 214 2.21 6.80 -20.19
C LEU A 214 1.75 8.27 -20.04
N GLU A 215 1.87 8.83 -18.85
CA GLU A 215 1.60 10.24 -18.56
C GLU A 215 2.73 11.18 -19.01
N GLY A 216 3.87 10.65 -19.48
CA GLY A 216 5.03 11.44 -19.89
C GLY A 216 5.73 12.16 -18.74
N ILE A 217 5.60 11.67 -17.50
CA ILE A 217 6.17 12.30 -16.31
C ILE A 217 7.23 11.43 -15.64
N ALA A 218 8.35 12.04 -15.26
CA ALA A 218 9.23 11.45 -14.26
C ALA A 218 8.62 11.65 -12.88
N SER A 219 8.37 10.57 -12.16
CA SER A 219 7.63 10.61 -10.89
C SER A 219 8.17 9.56 -9.91
N GLY A 220 7.61 9.52 -8.72
CA GLY A 220 7.95 8.55 -7.70
C GLY A 220 6.94 8.57 -6.56
N PRO A 221 7.17 7.75 -5.52
CA PRO A 221 6.28 7.67 -4.39
C PRO A 221 6.26 8.96 -3.58
N GLU A 222 5.16 9.16 -2.87
CA GLU A 222 5.01 10.16 -1.82
C GLU A 222 6.06 9.95 -0.73
N THR A 223 6.56 11.07 -0.21
CA THR A 223 7.60 11.12 0.83
C THR A 223 7.05 11.75 2.10
N PRO A 224 7.46 11.31 3.30
CA PRO A 224 8.50 10.30 3.56
C PRO A 224 8.01 8.85 3.36
N LEU A 225 8.91 7.98 2.91
CA LEU A 225 8.67 6.53 2.82
C LEU A 225 8.77 5.87 4.19
N SER A 226 7.98 4.81 4.43
CA SER A 226 8.21 3.94 5.58
C SER A 226 9.56 3.22 5.46
N PRO A 227 10.20 2.76 6.55
CA PRO A 227 11.48 2.07 6.48
C PRO A 227 11.48 0.87 5.52
N PHE A 228 10.43 0.03 5.58
CA PHE A 228 10.26 -1.09 4.66
C PHE A 228 9.97 -0.64 3.22
N GLY A 229 9.24 0.47 3.06
CA GLY A 229 9.01 1.10 1.78
C GLY A 229 10.31 1.55 1.12
N LEU A 230 11.16 2.26 1.86
CA LEU A 230 12.45 2.75 1.40
C LEU A 230 13.35 1.60 0.93
N ILE A 231 13.51 0.55 1.74
CA ILE A 231 14.31 -0.63 1.35
C ILE A 231 13.76 -1.27 0.07
N SER A 232 12.44 -1.38 -0.04
CA SER A 232 11.79 -1.97 -1.22
C SER A 232 12.01 -1.13 -2.48
N TYR A 233 11.88 0.20 -2.37
CA TYR A 233 12.12 1.12 -3.48
C TYR A 233 13.58 1.19 -3.90
N ILE A 234 14.53 1.24 -2.96
CA ILE A 234 15.97 1.17 -3.29
C ILE A 234 16.27 -0.10 -4.07
N ASN A 235 15.77 -1.25 -3.63
CA ASN A 235 15.97 -2.51 -4.35
C ASN A 235 15.35 -2.48 -5.75
N TYR A 236 14.14 -1.94 -5.88
CA TYR A 236 13.48 -1.78 -7.17
C TYR A 236 14.24 -0.84 -8.10
N TRP A 237 14.55 0.38 -7.67
CA TRP A 237 15.26 1.38 -8.47
C TRP A 237 16.63 0.88 -8.92
N SER A 238 17.40 0.30 -7.98
CA SER A 238 18.72 -0.27 -8.29
C SER A 238 18.63 -1.35 -9.37
N ARG A 239 17.59 -2.21 -9.30
CA ARG A 239 17.35 -3.27 -10.29
C ARG A 239 17.04 -2.71 -11.67
N ILE A 240 16.15 -1.71 -11.75
CA ILE A 240 15.77 -1.08 -13.02
C ILE A 240 16.98 -0.38 -13.64
N ILE A 241 17.72 0.42 -12.86
CA ILE A 241 18.91 1.12 -13.35
C ILE A 241 19.97 0.12 -13.85
N ALA A 242 20.19 -0.98 -13.11
CA ALA A 242 21.11 -2.03 -13.56
C ALA A 242 20.68 -2.67 -14.89
N MET A 243 19.38 -2.91 -15.10
CA MET A 243 18.91 -3.43 -16.38
C MET A 243 19.14 -2.44 -17.51
N GLU A 244 18.84 -1.16 -17.33
CA GLU A 244 19.09 -0.15 -18.36
C GLU A 244 20.58 -0.07 -18.75
N LEU A 245 21.48 -0.28 -17.79
CA LEU A 245 22.94 -0.28 -18.02
C LEU A 245 23.47 -1.56 -18.66
N LEU A 246 22.85 -2.70 -18.40
CA LEU A 246 23.34 -4.01 -18.84
C LEU A 246 22.66 -4.53 -20.09
N GLU A 247 21.38 -4.22 -20.30
CA GLU A 247 20.55 -4.80 -21.35
C GLU A 247 19.61 -3.77 -22.01
N GLY A 248 19.53 -2.54 -21.50
CA GLY A 248 18.61 -1.50 -21.97
C GLY A 248 19.28 -0.33 -22.69
N GLU A 249 18.64 0.85 -22.65
CA GLU A 249 19.01 2.00 -23.48
C GLU A 249 20.35 2.63 -23.10
N LEU A 250 20.86 2.37 -21.90
CA LEU A 250 22.14 2.89 -21.41
C LEU A 250 23.29 1.90 -21.64
N MET A 251 23.03 0.76 -22.28
CA MET A 251 24.05 -0.23 -22.59
C MET A 251 25.13 0.36 -23.51
N GLY A 252 26.40 0.11 -23.18
CA GLY A 252 27.53 0.56 -23.99
C GLY A 252 27.95 2.03 -23.82
N TYR A 253 27.18 2.85 -23.09
CA TYR A 253 27.58 4.23 -22.82
C TYR A 253 28.84 4.31 -21.94
N ASN A 254 29.79 5.17 -22.34
CA ASN A 254 31.02 5.45 -21.59
C ASN A 254 30.83 6.47 -20.47
N TYR A 255 29.73 7.23 -20.53
CA TYR A 255 29.32 8.21 -19.54
C TYR A 255 27.79 8.23 -19.46
N VAL A 256 27.24 8.41 -18.26
CA VAL A 256 25.80 8.42 -17.98
C VAL A 256 25.51 9.56 -17.01
N THR A 257 24.50 10.39 -17.32
CA THR A 257 24.03 11.44 -16.42
C THR A 257 22.78 11.02 -15.64
N LEU A 258 22.44 11.78 -14.58
CA LEU A 258 21.20 11.61 -13.84
C LEU A 258 19.97 11.83 -14.74
N GLU A 259 20.03 12.78 -15.67
CA GLU A 259 18.97 13.10 -16.62
C GLU A 259 18.76 11.96 -17.62
N MET A 260 19.84 11.34 -18.10
CA MET A 260 19.74 10.16 -18.98
C MET A 260 19.01 9.01 -18.26
N ILE A 261 19.40 8.73 -17.01
CA ILE A 261 18.74 7.70 -16.20
C ILE A 261 17.28 8.07 -15.95
N SER A 262 16.99 9.31 -15.57
CA SER A 262 15.62 9.79 -15.35
C SER A 262 14.75 9.63 -16.60
N LYS A 263 15.28 9.98 -17.78
CA LYS A 263 14.59 9.85 -19.06
C LYS A 263 14.22 8.40 -19.39
N VAL A 264 15.15 7.46 -19.26
CA VAL A 264 14.90 6.04 -19.63
C VAL A 264 14.06 5.30 -18.58
N THR A 265 14.24 5.62 -17.29
CA THR A 265 13.55 4.93 -16.19
C THR A 265 12.22 5.56 -15.79
N GLY A 266 12.04 6.87 -16.02
CA GLY A 266 10.94 7.65 -15.45
C GLY A 266 11.12 8.00 -13.97
N PHE A 267 12.31 7.79 -13.39
CA PHE A 267 12.58 8.09 -11.99
C PHE A 267 12.90 9.56 -11.78
N ARG A 268 12.53 10.11 -10.62
CA ARG A 268 12.99 11.44 -10.21
C ARG A 268 14.50 11.42 -10.00
N ILE A 269 15.17 12.52 -10.33
CA ILE A 269 16.61 12.68 -10.06
C ILE A 269 16.93 12.46 -8.59
N SER A 270 16.09 12.95 -7.67
CA SER A 270 16.25 12.73 -6.23
C SER A 270 16.26 11.25 -5.85
N ASP A 271 15.39 10.44 -6.46
CA ASP A 271 15.31 8.99 -6.18
C ASP A 271 16.56 8.26 -6.70
N ILE A 272 17.09 8.70 -7.86
CA ILE A 272 18.32 8.18 -8.44
C ILE A 272 19.52 8.52 -7.53
N ILE A 273 19.63 9.77 -7.07
CA ILE A 273 20.68 10.19 -6.13
C ILE A 273 20.59 9.37 -4.85
N THR A 274 19.41 9.24 -4.24
CA THR A 274 19.20 8.44 -3.03
C THR A 274 19.61 6.98 -3.26
N THR A 275 19.30 6.42 -4.43
CA THR A 275 19.74 5.06 -4.81
C THR A 275 21.26 4.96 -4.88
N PHE A 276 21.92 5.89 -5.57
CA PHE A 276 23.38 5.83 -5.74
C PHE A 276 24.14 6.10 -4.46
N LYS A 277 23.61 6.92 -3.55
CA LYS A 277 24.15 7.06 -2.18
C LYS A 277 24.08 5.74 -1.42
N GLN A 278 22.99 4.97 -1.53
CA GLN A 278 22.86 3.65 -0.89
C GLN A 278 23.75 2.57 -1.52
N LEU A 279 24.13 2.72 -2.79
CA LEU A 279 25.03 1.81 -3.50
C LEU A 279 26.50 2.26 -3.44
N ASP A 280 26.80 3.34 -2.73
CA ASP A 280 28.11 4.02 -2.72
C ASP A 280 28.65 4.31 -4.13
N CYS A 281 27.77 4.62 -5.09
CA CYS A 281 28.09 4.82 -6.51
C CYS A 281 28.22 6.32 -6.89
N LEU A 282 28.38 7.20 -5.91
CA LEU A 282 28.72 8.61 -6.10
C LEU A 282 30.10 8.90 -5.49
N ASP A 283 30.85 9.83 -6.08
CA ASP A 283 32.06 10.39 -5.48
C ASP A 283 31.76 11.54 -4.51
N GLU A 284 32.80 12.15 -3.93
CA GLU A 284 32.68 13.29 -2.99
C GLU A 284 32.03 14.54 -3.61
N ASN A 285 32.01 14.64 -4.94
CA ASN A 285 31.40 15.73 -5.70
C ASN A 285 30.04 15.32 -6.31
N ASP A 286 29.42 14.23 -5.83
CA ASP A 286 28.17 13.66 -6.32
C ASP A 286 28.22 13.23 -7.82
N ASN A 287 29.41 12.98 -8.39
CA ASN A 287 29.53 12.40 -9.74
C ASN A 287 29.30 10.89 -9.73
N ILE A 288 28.70 10.37 -10.81
CA ILE A 288 28.38 8.95 -10.94
C ILE A 288 29.65 8.12 -11.17
N LEU A 289 29.96 7.22 -10.25
CA LEU A 289 31.02 6.21 -10.36
C LEU A 289 30.57 5.05 -11.26
N LEU A 290 30.50 5.30 -12.58
CA LEU A 290 29.90 4.37 -13.55
C LEU A 290 30.51 2.96 -13.53
N ASN A 291 31.83 2.85 -13.33
CA ASN A 291 32.49 1.54 -13.24
C ASN A 291 32.01 0.74 -12.04
N LYS A 292 31.87 1.37 -10.87
CA LYS A 292 31.36 0.73 -9.64
C LYS A 292 29.90 0.31 -9.83
N LEU A 293 29.08 1.16 -10.44
CA LEU A 293 27.68 0.86 -10.73
C LEU A 293 27.54 -0.32 -11.71
N LYS A 294 28.34 -0.36 -12.79
CA LYS A 294 28.37 -1.49 -13.74
C LYS A 294 28.85 -2.78 -13.08
N MET A 295 29.84 -2.73 -12.19
CA MET A 295 30.30 -3.89 -11.43
C MET A 295 29.20 -4.42 -10.50
N TRP A 296 28.52 -3.53 -9.77
CA TRP A 296 27.39 -3.87 -8.93
C TRP A 296 26.27 -4.55 -9.75
N ALA A 297 25.89 -3.95 -10.88
CA ALA A 297 24.88 -4.47 -11.78
C ALA A 297 25.24 -5.88 -12.29
N LYS A 298 26.48 -6.09 -12.77
CA LYS A 298 26.96 -7.40 -13.23
C LYS A 298 26.91 -8.45 -12.12
N GLY A 299 27.30 -8.09 -10.90
CA GLY A 299 27.23 -8.98 -9.73
C GLY A 299 25.80 -9.42 -9.39
N LYS A 300 24.79 -8.65 -9.80
CA LYS A 300 23.37 -8.96 -9.56
C LYS A 300 22.63 -9.52 -10.78
N SER A 301 23.25 -9.55 -11.96
CA SER A 301 22.63 -9.90 -13.26
C SER A 301 21.80 -11.19 -13.24
N LYS A 302 22.27 -12.25 -12.56
CA LYS A 302 21.53 -13.53 -12.42
C LYS A 302 20.17 -13.40 -11.71
N HIS A 303 19.99 -12.34 -10.91
CA HIS A 303 18.78 -12.07 -10.15
C HIS A 303 17.93 -10.92 -10.73
N LEU A 304 18.36 -10.31 -11.84
CA LEU A 304 17.62 -9.19 -12.45
C LEU A 304 16.46 -9.69 -13.34
N LYS A 305 16.54 -10.91 -13.88
CA LYS A 305 15.52 -11.51 -14.76
C LYS A 305 14.31 -12.03 -13.96
N GLY A 306 13.10 -11.73 -14.42
CA GLY A 306 11.88 -12.45 -14.00
C GLY A 306 10.76 -11.67 -13.31
N TYR A 307 10.86 -10.35 -13.13
CA TYR A 307 9.84 -9.58 -12.38
C TYR A 307 9.46 -8.26 -13.05
N TYR A 308 9.22 -8.30 -14.36
CA TYR A 308 8.73 -7.17 -15.14
C TYR A 308 7.30 -7.42 -15.56
N LEU A 309 6.51 -6.35 -15.59
CA LEU A 309 5.22 -6.39 -16.25
C LEU A 309 5.46 -6.26 -17.74
N ASP A 310 4.97 -7.24 -18.51
CA ASP A 310 5.08 -7.19 -19.96
C ASP A 310 4.17 -6.09 -20.52
N ASN A 311 4.66 -5.35 -21.51
CA ASN A 311 3.88 -4.32 -22.17
C ASN A 311 2.69 -4.93 -22.94
N GLU A 312 2.79 -6.18 -23.41
CA GLU A 312 1.71 -6.82 -24.18
C GLU A 312 0.41 -7.03 -23.37
N TYR A 313 0.52 -7.15 -22.04
CA TYR A 313 -0.63 -7.37 -21.15
C TYR A 313 -1.24 -6.08 -20.61
N PHE A 314 -0.68 -4.92 -20.96
CA PHE A 314 -1.22 -3.63 -20.58
C PHE A 314 -2.47 -3.32 -21.43
N LEU A 315 -3.56 -2.95 -20.75
CA LEU A 315 -4.85 -2.63 -21.37
C LEU A 315 -5.18 -1.14 -21.25
N ALA A 316 -4.13 -0.32 -21.11
CA ALA A 316 -4.26 1.13 -20.98
C ALA A 316 -4.42 1.77 -22.36
N ASP A 317 -5.52 1.42 -23.05
CA ASP A 317 -6.19 2.20 -24.09
C ASP A 317 -7.49 1.48 -24.47
N ALA A 318 -8.60 1.96 -23.91
CA ALA A 318 -9.98 1.79 -24.40
C ALA A 318 -10.92 2.77 -23.69
#